data_AF-A0A931WR51-F1
#
_entry.id   AF-A0A931WR51-F1
#
_cell.length_a   1.000
_cell.length_b   1.000
_cell.length_c   1.000
_cell.angle_alpha   90.00
_cell.angle_beta   90.00
_cell.angle_gamma   90.00
#
_symmetry.space_group_name_H-M   'P 1'
#
loop_
_entity.id
_entity.type
_entity.pdbx_description
1 polymer ?
#
loop_
_entity_poly.entity_id
_entity_poly.type
_entity_poly.pdbx_seq_one_letter_code
_entity_poly.pdbx_strand_id
1 'polypeptide(L)' 'MPGKKHVRGVSEKEQRMYEHIAEQARREGRYGGRAKEVAARTVKKHHKQRGHATGH' A
#
# COMPACT_ATOMS: atom_id res chain seq x y z
N MET A 1 3.34 -6.84 -16.90
CA MET A 1 2.34 -7.72 -16.25
C MET A 1 1.52 -6.85 -15.31
N PRO A 2 0.20 -6.73 -15.46
CA PRO A 2 -0.60 -6.00 -14.49
C PRO A 2 -0.60 -6.80 -13.18
N GLY A 3 0.18 -6.33 -12.21
CA GLY A 3 0.19 -6.90 -10.85
C GLY A 3 -1.21 -6.92 -10.27
N LYS A 4 -1.50 -7.89 -9.41
CA LYS A 4 -2.81 -8.04 -8.77
C LYS A 4 -3.21 -6.69 -8.14
N LYS A 5 -4.40 -6.18 -8.47
CA LYS A 5 -4.90 -4.92 -7.90
C LYS A 5 -5.38 -5.19 -6.47
N HIS A 6 -4.52 -4.92 -5.50
CA HIS A 6 -4.78 -5.12 -4.07
C HIS A 6 -5.62 -3.99 -3.47
N VAL A 7 -5.42 -2.76 -3.95
CA VAL A 7 -6.16 -1.57 -3.50
C VAL A 7 -6.83 -0.93 -4.71
N ARG A 8 -8.14 -0.64 -4.63
CA ARG A 8 -8.86 0.01 -5.75
C ARG A 8 -8.53 1.50 -5.80
N GLY A 9 -8.42 2.06 -7.01
CA GLY A 9 -8.24 3.50 -7.25
C GLY A 9 -6.82 4.03 -7.09
N VAL A 10 -5.82 3.18 -6.82
CA VAL A 10 -4.43 3.59 -6.66
C VAL A 10 -3.60 3.25 -7.91
N SER A 11 -2.52 4.00 -8.13
CA SER A 11 -1.59 3.82 -9.24
C SER A 11 -0.83 2.48 -9.17
N GLU A 12 -0.22 2.05 -10.27
CA GLU A 12 0.59 0.83 -10.29
C GLU A 12 1.77 0.88 -9.31
N LYS A 13 2.36 2.06 -9.10
CA LYS A 13 3.44 2.26 -8.12
C LYS A 13 2.96 2.00 -6.69
N GLU A 14 1.73 2.40 -6.39
CA GLU A 14 1.09 2.18 -5.10
C GLU A 14 0.69 0.71 -4.90
N GLN A 15 0.33 -0.01 -5.97
CA GLN A 15 0.16 -1.47 -5.90
C GLN A 15 1.46 -2.17 -5.50
N ARG A 16 2.60 -1.77 -6.07
CA ARG A 16 3.91 -2.34 -5.70
C ARG A 16 4.30 -1.99 -4.26
N MET A 17 3.95 -0.78 -3.81
CA MET A 17 4.16 -0.37 -2.41
C MET A 17 3.36 -1.25 -1.44
N TYR A 18 2.12 -1.61 -1.79
CA TYR A 18 1.33 -2.56 -1.01
C TYR A 18 2.08 -3.89 -0.84
N GLU A 19 2.54 -4.48 -1.94
CA GLU A 19 3.20 -5.79 -1.93
C GLU A 19 4.47 -5.75 -1.07
N HIS A 20 5.27 -4.69 -1.23
CA HIS A 20 6.48 -4.50 -0.46
C HIS A 20 6.21 -4.40 1.05
N ILE A 21 5.25 -3.57 1.47
CA ILE A 21 4.91 -3.43 2.89
C ILE A 21 4.37 -4.75 3.46
N ALA A 22 3.50 -5.44 2.71
CA ALA A 22 2.93 -6.70 3.14
C ALA A 22 3.99 -7.82 3.23
N GLU A 23 4.97 -7.83 2.34
CA GLU A 23 6.10 -8.76 2.39
C GLU A 23 7.04 -8.44 3.56
N GLN A 24 7.44 -7.19 3.74
CA GLN A 24 8.30 -6.77 4.86
C GLN A 24 7.66 -7.10 6.20
N ALA A 25 6.38 -6.76 6.39
CA ALA A 25 5.64 -7.09 7.61
C ALA A 25 5.62 -8.60 7.89
N ARG A 26 5.40 -9.43 6.85
CA ARG A 26 5.44 -10.90 6.99
C ARG A 26 6.83 -11.41 7.34
N ARG A 27 7.87 -10.90 6.67
CA ARG A 27 9.26 -11.30 6.89
C ARG A 27 9.73 -10.98 8.31
N GLU A 28 9.32 -9.83 8.83
CA GLU A 28 9.66 -9.37 10.18
C GLU A 28 8.76 -9.97 11.27
N GLY A 29 7.76 -10.79 10.90
CA GLY A 29 6.75 -11.29 11.84
C GLY A 29 5.86 -10.20 12.45
N ARG A 30 5.86 -8.99 11.87
CA ARG A 30 5.10 -7.84 12.37
C ARG A 30 3.65 -7.92 11.92
N TYR A 31 2.74 -7.52 12.81
CA TYR A 31 1.30 -7.38 12.56
C TYR A 31 0.55 -8.70 12.27
N GLY A 32 1.22 -9.86 12.26
CA GLY A 32 0.59 -11.17 12.08
C GLY A 32 -0.38 -11.22 10.88
N GLY A 33 -1.62 -11.66 11.12
CA GLY A 33 -2.67 -11.71 10.11
C GLY A 33 -3.07 -10.34 9.52
N ARG A 34 -2.65 -9.23 10.15
CA ARG A 34 -2.99 -7.86 9.73
C ARG A 34 -2.01 -7.24 8.74
N ALA A 35 -0.94 -7.94 8.33
CA ALA A 35 0.06 -7.41 7.40
C ALA A 35 -0.57 -6.80 6.12
N LYS A 36 -1.59 -7.46 5.55
CA LYS A 36 -2.34 -7.00 4.37
C LYS A 36 -3.17 -5.74 4.66
N GLU A 37 -3.81 -5.67 5.83
CA GLU A 37 -4.62 -4.52 6.26
C GLU A 37 -3.72 -3.28 6.44
N VAL A 38 -2.59 -3.45 7.13
CA VAL A 38 -1.60 -2.39 7.35
C VAL A 38 -1.06 -1.88 6.01
N ALA A 39 -0.70 -2.78 5.09
CA ALA A 39 -0.27 -2.40 3.76
C ALA A 39 -1.34 -1.59 3.00
N ALA A 40 -2.60 -2.03 3.00
CA ALA A 40 -3.71 -1.31 2.37
C ALA A 40 -3.93 0.08 2.98
N ARG A 41 -3.87 0.18 4.30
CA ARG A 41 -4.08 1.45 5.03
C ARG A 41 -2.94 2.44 4.77
N THR A 42 -1.70 1.97 4.75
CA THR A 42 -0.53 2.81 4.42
C THR A 42 -0.61 3.32 2.99
N VAL A 43 -0.98 2.46 2.04
CA VAL A 43 -1.17 2.86 0.64
C VAL A 43 -2.28 3.87 0.48
N LYS A 44 -3.46 3.65 1.10
CA LYS A 44 -4.56 4.63 1.06
C LYS A 44 -4.16 5.96 1.69
N LYS A 45 -3.40 5.95 2.79
CA LYS A 45 -2.89 7.18 3.44
C LYS A 45 -1.94 7.93 2.49
N HIS A 46 -0.97 7.24 1.90
CA HIS A 46 -0.03 7.83 0.95
C HIS A 46 -0.74 8.39 -0.29
N HIS A 47 -1.69 7.63 -0.83
CA HIS A 47 -2.50 8.05 -1.98
C HIS A 47 -3.26 9.33 -1.70
N LYS A 48 -3.95 9.41 -0.54
CA LYS A 48 -4.62 10.64 -0.10
C LYS A 48 -3.63 11.79 0.05
N GLN A 49 -2.49 11.58 0.70
CA GLN A 49 -1.49 12.66 0.87
C GLN A 49 -0.97 13.19 -0.47
N ARG A 50 -0.73 12.30 -1.44
CA ARG A 50 -0.33 12.71 -2.79
C ARG A 50 -1.45 13.39 -3.57
N GLY A 51 -2.70 12.96 -3.41
CA GLY A 51 -3.87 13.61 -4.00
C GLY A 51 -4.20 14.97 -3.37
N HIS A 52 -3.93 15.14 -2.06
CA HIS A 52 -4.07 16.42 -1.35
C HIS A 52 -2.87 17.34 -1.55
N ALA A 53 -1.76 16.87 -2.14
CA ALA A 53 -0.64 17.71 -2.58
C ALA A 53 -0.98 18.40 -3.92
N THR A 54 -2.14 19.06 -3.98
CA THR A 54 -2.43 20.04 -5.02
C THR A 54 -2.15 21.41 -4.43
N GLY A 55 -1.00 21.98 -4.80
CA GLY A 55 -0.74 23.42 -4.76
C GLY A 55 -0.18 24.01 -3.46
N HIS A 56 1.12 24.32 -3.47
CA HIS A 56 1.57 25.70 -3.31
C HIS A 56 2.68 25.97 -4.32
#